data_AF-A0ABC9TT40-F1
#
_entry.id   AF-A0ABC9TT40-F1
#
_cell.length_a   1.000
_cell.length_b   1.000
_cell.length_c   1.000
_cell.angle_alpha   90.00
_cell.angle_beta   90.00
_cell.angle_gamma   90.00
#
_symmetry.space_group_name_H-M   'P 1'
#
loop_
_entity.id
_entity.type
_entity.pdbx_description
1 polymer ?
#
loop_
_entity_poly.entity_id
_entity_poly.type
_entity_poly.pdbx_seq_one_letter_code
_entity_poly.pdbx_strand_id
1 'polypeptide(L)'
;MELSIQERLKDLRVERGLTLEQLAEETKLSKSALGSYEADDFKDISHYALIKLAKFYGVTADYLLGLSETKNHPNADLADLRLSDDMIALLKSGLIDNSLLCELAAHPDFPRLMADLEIYVNGTAVKQVQGANAIVDAMSAKIMKKHDPGMSDPQLRQLIAAHIDDDSFCRYIIQQDINTIALDLREAHRDDFFSVPEDNPLKGFLQVVDETASEDSDPDKASLAFICKRLKLNFKKLSAEEKKWLKKIAEKSDLLKNPNPRRGRK
;
A
#
# COMPACT_ATOMS: atom_id res chain seq x y z
N MET A 1 23.01 19.61 8.29
CA MET A 1 23.27 20.71 9.24
C MET A 1 21.97 20.87 10.00
N GLU A 2 21.95 20.56 11.29
CA GLU A 2 20.76 20.73 12.11
C GLU A 2 20.53 22.23 12.28
N LEU A 3 19.43 22.76 11.71
CA LEU A 3 19.02 24.15 11.91
C LEU A 3 18.70 24.37 13.39
N SER A 4 19.21 25.45 13.97
CA SER A 4 18.87 25.82 15.35
C SER A 4 17.38 26.14 15.49
N ILE A 5 16.87 26.13 16.72
CA ILE A 5 15.46 26.48 17.03
C ILE A 5 15.14 27.88 16.47
N GLN A 6 16.08 28.81 16.58
CA GLN A 6 16.00 30.20 16.15
C GLN A 6 15.95 30.30 14.63
N GLU A 7 16.84 29.58 13.94
CA GLU A 7 16.89 29.51 12.48
C GLU A 7 15.59 28.92 11.93
N ARG A 8 15.05 27.86 12.54
CA ARG A 8 13.76 27.27 12.15
C ARG A 8 12.59 28.24 12.30
N LEU A 9 12.52 28.98 13.41
CA LEU A 9 11.46 29.97 13.63
C LEU A 9 11.54 31.11 12.60
N LYS A 10 12.75 31.57 12.30
CA LYS A 10 13.00 32.60 11.30
C LYS A 10 12.67 32.11 9.89
N ASP A 11 13.07 30.89 9.54
CA ASP A 11 12.79 30.28 8.24
C ASP A 11 11.28 30.11 8.03
N LEU A 12 10.54 29.61 9.04
CA LEU A 12 9.08 29.49 8.98
C LEU A 12 8.38 30.84 8.73
N ARG A 13 8.90 31.93 9.33
CA ARG A 13 8.37 33.27 9.12
C ARG A 13 8.70 33.78 7.71
N VAL A 14 9.95 33.60 7.26
CA VAL A 14 10.42 34.06 5.94
C VAL A 14 9.74 33.30 4.81
N GLU A 15 9.53 31.99 4.96
CA GLU A 15 8.83 31.14 3.99
C GLU A 15 7.39 31.60 3.76
N ARG A 16 6.72 32.10 4.80
CA ARG A 16 5.38 32.69 4.68
C ARG A 16 5.39 34.17 4.27
N GLY A 17 6.55 34.78 4.07
CA GLY A 17 6.69 36.19 3.69
C GLY A 17 6.21 37.18 4.75
N LEU A 18 6.18 36.77 6.03
CA LEU A 18 5.59 37.58 7.11
C LEU A 18 6.63 38.48 7.78
N THR A 19 6.20 39.69 8.13
CA THR A 19 6.95 40.57 9.04
C THR A 19 6.71 40.17 10.50
N LEU A 20 7.61 40.55 11.40
CA LEU A 20 7.42 40.32 12.86
C LEU A 20 6.15 41.01 13.39
N GLU A 21 5.70 42.08 12.75
CA GLU A 21 4.47 42.79 13.12
C GLU A 21 3.22 42.00 12.73
N GLN A 22 3.17 41.48 11.51
CA GLN A 22 2.07 40.63 11.04
C GLN A 22 1.99 39.33 11.84
N LEU A 23 3.13 38.69 12.12
CA LEU A 23 3.18 37.49 12.95
C LEU A 23 2.68 37.77 14.38
N ALA A 24 3.06 38.92 14.95
CA ALA A 24 2.60 39.35 16.28
C ALA A 24 1.08 39.55 16.31
N GLU A 25 0.51 40.14 15.27
CA GLU A 25 -0.93 40.41 15.15
C GLU A 25 -1.74 39.10 15.03
N GLU A 26 -1.30 38.19 14.17
CA GLU A 26 -2.00 36.92 13.93
C GLU A 26 -1.85 35.94 15.10
N THR A 27 -0.66 35.85 15.71
CA THR A 27 -0.42 34.97 16.85
C THR A 27 -0.83 35.59 18.19
N LYS A 28 -1.11 36.90 18.23
CA LYS A 28 -1.31 37.67 19.48
C LYS A 28 -0.15 37.46 20.46
N LEU A 29 1.08 37.41 19.95
CA LEU A 29 2.33 37.39 20.73
C LEU A 29 3.02 38.74 20.56
N SER A 30 3.83 39.18 21.53
CA SER A 30 4.48 40.48 21.39
C SER A 30 5.57 40.42 20.32
N LYS A 31 5.68 41.49 19.52
CA LYS A 31 6.76 41.66 18.53
C LYS A 31 8.15 41.49 19.14
N SER A 32 8.34 42.01 20.36
CA SER A 32 9.60 41.88 21.09
C SER A 32 9.90 40.43 21.47
N ALA A 33 8.90 39.66 21.90
CA ALA A 33 9.08 38.25 22.25
C ALA A 33 9.43 37.41 21.02
N LEU A 34 8.72 37.61 19.90
CA LEU A 34 9.02 36.94 18.63
C LEU A 34 10.43 37.27 18.13
N GLY A 35 10.83 38.55 18.21
CA GLY A 35 12.19 38.97 17.86
C GLY A 35 13.26 38.35 18.77
N SER A 36 12.99 38.17 20.06
CA SER A 36 13.90 37.46 20.96
C SER A 36 13.96 35.95 20.64
N TYR A 37 12.85 35.33 20.26
CA TYR A 37 12.84 33.90 19.90
C TYR A 37 13.62 33.59 18.61
N GLU A 38 13.70 34.54 17.68
CA GLU A 38 14.49 34.39 16.44
C GLU A 38 15.96 34.79 16.58
N ALA A 39 16.34 35.50 17.65
CA ALA A 39 17.67 36.14 17.77
C ALA A 39 18.51 35.65 18.95
N ASP A 40 17.90 35.11 20.00
CA ASP A 40 18.58 34.74 21.25
C ASP A 40 18.58 33.21 21.42
N ASP A 41 19.79 32.63 21.43
CA ASP A 41 20.01 31.18 21.41
C ASP A 41 19.46 30.45 22.65
N PHE A 42 19.25 31.17 23.76
CA PHE A 42 18.84 30.61 25.05
C PHE A 42 17.56 31.24 25.63
N LYS A 43 16.74 31.87 24.78
CA LYS A 43 15.50 32.47 25.26
C LYS A 43 14.45 31.40 25.56
N ASP A 44 13.95 31.38 26.78
CA ASP A 44 12.80 30.54 27.14
C ASP A 44 11.56 30.91 26.32
N ILE A 45 11.09 29.95 25.52
CA ILE A 45 9.80 30.05 24.83
C ILE A 45 8.74 29.53 25.78
N SER A 46 7.80 30.40 26.16
CA SER A 46 6.67 29.97 26.98
C SER A 46 5.87 28.88 26.26
N HIS A 47 5.38 27.89 27.01
CA HIS A 47 4.47 26.87 26.48
C HIS A 47 3.28 27.45 25.70
N TYR A 48 2.77 28.60 26.15
CA TYR A 48 1.70 29.33 25.47
C TYR A 48 2.12 29.83 24.07
N ALA A 49 3.31 30.42 23.96
CA ALA A 49 3.86 30.86 22.67
C ALA A 49 4.13 29.67 21.75
N LEU A 50 4.70 28.58 22.29
CA LEU A 50 5.01 27.37 21.53
C LEU A 50 3.75 26.74 20.92
N ILE A 51 2.67 26.57 21.70
CA ILE A 51 1.40 26.05 21.17
C ILE A 51 0.85 26.94 20.06
N LYS A 52 0.88 28.26 20.27
CA LYS A 52 0.34 29.19 19.28
C LYS A 52 1.13 29.18 17.99
N LEU A 53 2.46 29.17 18.07
CA LEU A 53 3.33 29.08 16.91
C LEU A 53 3.13 27.75 16.18
N ALA A 54 3.02 26.63 16.91
CA ALA A 54 2.75 25.31 16.34
C ALA A 54 1.43 25.31 15.56
N LYS A 55 0.34 25.79 16.17
CA LYS A 55 -0.97 25.90 15.52
C LYS A 55 -0.97 26.85 14.33
N PHE A 56 -0.28 27.98 14.45
CA PHE A 56 -0.19 28.97 13.40
C PHE A 56 0.55 28.43 12.17
N TYR A 57 1.71 27.81 12.39
CA TYR A 57 2.55 27.27 11.33
C TYR A 57 2.08 25.89 10.82
N GLY A 58 1.18 25.21 11.53
CA GLY A 58 0.72 23.86 11.18
C GLY A 58 1.77 22.79 11.43
N VAL A 59 2.68 23.02 12.37
CA VAL A 59 3.84 22.17 12.67
C VAL A 59 3.79 21.67 14.12
N THR A 60 4.48 20.57 14.43
CA THR A 60 4.55 20.07 15.81
C THR A 60 5.38 20.97 16.71
N ALA A 61 5.10 20.92 18.02
CA ALA A 61 5.98 21.50 19.03
C ALA A 61 7.40 20.89 18.95
N ASP A 62 7.49 19.59 18.66
CA ASP A 62 8.76 18.86 18.50
C ASP A 62 9.59 19.40 17.32
N TYR A 63 8.94 19.77 16.21
CA TYR A 63 9.61 20.41 15.08
C TYR A 63 10.14 21.80 15.43
N LEU A 64 9.34 22.60 16.16
CA LEU A 64 9.77 23.93 16.63
C LEU A 64 10.95 23.83 17.60
N LEU A 65 11.00 22.80 18.45
CA LEU A 65 12.06 22.59 19.43
C LEU A 65 13.30 21.88 18.85
N GLY A 66 13.35 21.60 17.55
CA GLY A 66 14.50 20.91 16.95
C GLY A 66 14.56 19.41 17.22
N LEU A 67 13.54 18.82 17.84
CA LEU A 67 13.48 17.39 18.21
C LEU A 67 13.05 16.48 17.05
N SER A 68 12.45 17.05 15.99
CA SER A 68 12.08 16.34 14.76
C SER A 68 12.46 17.16 13.53
N GLU A 69 12.93 16.51 12.46
CA GLU A 69 13.13 17.15 11.15
C GLU A 69 11.86 17.17 10.29
N THR A 70 10.82 16.43 10.68
CA THR A 70 9.56 16.41 9.94
C THR A 70 8.70 17.62 10.29
N LYS A 71 8.49 18.48 9.29
CA LYS A 71 7.66 19.70 9.39
C LYS A 71 6.18 19.40 9.58
N ASN A 72 5.72 18.25 9.08
CA ASN A 72 4.31 17.85 9.14
C ASN A 72 3.98 17.27 10.51
N HIS A 73 2.79 17.60 11.02
CA HIS A 73 2.21 16.88 12.15
C HIS A 73 1.99 15.41 11.76
N PRO A 74 2.64 14.43 12.42
CA PRO A 74 2.25 13.03 12.27
C PRO A 74 0.84 12.76 12.82
N ASN A 75 0.20 13.73 13.50
CA ASN A 75 -1.07 13.55 14.20
C ASN A 75 -2.21 14.50 13.77
N ALA A 76 -1.96 15.54 12.97
CA ALA A 76 -3.03 16.47 12.58
C ALA A 76 -3.91 15.84 11.50
N ASP A 77 -3.29 15.24 10.48
CA ASP A 77 -4.02 14.54 9.42
C ASP A 77 -4.41 13.11 9.81
N LEU A 78 -3.68 12.46 10.74
CA LEU A 78 -3.97 11.07 11.13
C LEU A 78 -5.27 10.93 11.95
N ALA A 79 -5.65 11.95 12.72
CA ALA A 79 -6.92 11.95 13.44
C ALA A 79 -8.12 12.02 12.49
N ASP A 80 -7.96 12.70 11.35
CA ASP A 80 -8.99 12.82 10.32
C ASP A 80 -9.15 11.52 9.51
N LEU A 81 -8.13 10.65 9.48
CA LEU A 81 -8.18 9.32 8.85
C LEU A 81 -9.07 8.32 9.62
N ARG A 82 -9.54 8.65 10.83
CA ARG A 82 -10.41 7.80 11.67
C ARG A 82 -9.95 6.35 11.80
N LEU A 83 -8.63 6.13 11.83
CA LEU A 83 -8.07 4.80 12.03
C LEU A 83 -8.38 4.33 13.45
N SER A 84 -8.98 3.15 13.60
CA SER A 84 -9.17 2.53 14.91
C SER A 84 -7.82 2.11 15.51
N ASP A 85 -7.77 1.98 16.83
CA ASP A 85 -6.58 1.46 17.53
C ASP A 85 -6.18 0.07 17.01
N ASP A 86 -7.18 -0.76 16.66
CA ASP A 86 -6.97 -2.08 16.04
C ASP A 86 -6.29 -1.98 14.67
N MET A 87 -6.70 -1.01 13.83
CA MET A 87 -6.08 -0.80 12.52
C MET A 87 -4.64 -0.29 12.67
N ILE A 88 -4.39 0.60 13.63
CA ILE A 88 -3.03 1.08 13.92
C ILE A 88 -2.15 -0.08 14.43
N ALA A 89 -2.69 -0.95 15.29
CA ALA A 89 -1.98 -2.14 15.77
C ALA A 89 -1.67 -3.11 14.63
N LEU A 90 -2.62 -3.33 13.72
CA LEU A 90 -2.46 -4.17 12.53
C LEU A 90 -1.33 -3.64 11.62
N LEU A 91 -1.34 -2.34 11.29
CA LEU A 91 -0.31 -1.72 10.46
C LEU A 91 1.09 -1.79 11.10
N LYS A 92 1.17 -1.77 12.44
CA LYS A 92 2.43 -1.91 13.17
C LYS A 92 2.87 -3.35 13.42
N SER A 93 1.96 -4.31 13.29
CA SER A 93 2.21 -5.73 13.64
C SER A 93 3.17 -6.44 12.69
N GLY A 94 3.38 -5.90 11.49
CA GLY A 94 4.15 -6.56 10.42
C GLY A 94 3.45 -7.79 9.84
N LEU A 95 2.18 -8.05 10.20
CA LEU A 95 1.38 -9.13 9.63
C LEU A 95 0.89 -8.83 8.21
N ILE A 96 0.95 -7.57 7.79
CA ILE A 96 0.53 -7.10 6.48
C ILE A 96 1.73 -6.44 5.79
N ASP A 97 1.85 -6.67 4.50
CA ASP A 97 2.75 -5.89 3.65
C ASP A 97 2.14 -4.49 3.45
N ASN A 98 2.64 -3.53 4.24
CA ASN A 98 2.19 -2.15 4.17
C ASN A 98 2.54 -1.48 2.82
N SER A 99 3.56 -1.96 2.10
CA SER A 99 3.88 -1.45 0.75
C SER A 99 2.77 -1.84 -0.21
N LEU A 100 2.43 -3.13 -0.23
CA LEU A 100 1.37 -3.66 -1.08
C LEU A 100 0.01 -3.04 -0.74
N LEU A 101 -0.28 -2.81 0.55
CA LEU A 101 -1.51 -2.13 0.96
C LEU A 101 -1.58 -0.69 0.45
N CYS A 102 -0.47 0.04 0.48
CA CYS A 102 -0.39 1.39 -0.07
C CYS A 102 -0.53 1.40 -1.59
N GLU A 103 0.08 0.45 -2.30
CA GLU A 103 -0.03 0.30 -3.76
C GLU A 103 -1.46 -0.04 -4.18
N LEU A 104 -2.11 -0.94 -3.44
CA LEU A 104 -3.54 -1.25 -3.62
C LEU A 104 -4.39 0.00 -3.44
N ALA A 105 -4.17 0.76 -2.36
CA ALA A 105 -4.94 1.97 -2.06
C ALA A 105 -4.69 3.12 -3.05
N ALA A 106 -3.50 3.17 -3.66
CA ALA A 106 -3.12 4.18 -4.65
C ALA A 106 -3.59 3.84 -6.08
N HIS A 107 -4.14 2.64 -6.31
CA HIS A 107 -4.61 2.22 -7.63
C HIS A 107 -5.75 3.12 -8.13
N PRO A 108 -5.78 3.54 -9.41
CA PRO A 108 -6.80 4.45 -9.93
C PRO A 108 -8.24 3.92 -9.80
N ASP A 109 -8.41 2.60 -9.88
CA ASP A 109 -9.72 1.94 -9.72
C ASP A 109 -10.08 1.61 -8.26
N PHE A 110 -9.19 1.83 -7.29
CA PHE A 110 -9.47 1.56 -5.88
C PHE A 110 -10.66 2.36 -5.33
N PRO A 111 -10.82 3.68 -5.62
CA PRO A 111 -12.00 4.43 -5.20
C PRO A 111 -13.31 3.85 -5.74
N ARG A 112 -13.29 3.28 -6.95
CA ARG A 112 -14.45 2.63 -7.56
C ARG A 112 -14.80 1.34 -6.82
N LEU A 113 -13.80 0.49 -6.55
CA LEU A 113 -13.98 -0.72 -5.73
C LEU A 113 -14.57 -0.38 -4.35
N MET A 114 -14.09 0.69 -3.70
CA MET A 114 -14.59 1.14 -2.41
C MET A 114 -16.05 1.59 -2.49
N ALA A 115 -16.43 2.30 -3.55
CA ALA A 115 -17.81 2.71 -3.78
C ALA A 115 -18.74 1.49 -3.98
N ASP A 116 -18.32 0.50 -4.78
CA ASP A 116 -19.12 -0.71 -5.02
C ASP A 116 -19.25 -1.57 -3.76
N LEU A 117 -18.18 -1.66 -2.95
CA LEU A 117 -18.22 -2.31 -1.64
C LEU A 117 -19.17 -1.59 -0.67
N GLU A 118 -19.13 -0.26 -0.62
CA GLU A 118 -20.03 0.55 0.21
C GLU A 118 -21.48 0.37 -0.22
N ILE A 119 -21.76 0.36 -1.52
CA ILE A 119 -23.10 0.13 -2.08
C ILE A 119 -23.65 -1.24 -1.66
N TYR A 120 -22.82 -2.28 -1.69
CA TYR A 120 -23.19 -3.63 -1.26
C TYR A 120 -23.43 -3.70 0.25
N VAL A 121 -22.49 -3.21 1.06
CA VAL A 121 -22.56 -3.25 2.53
C VAL A 121 -23.76 -2.45 3.06
N ASN A 122 -24.04 -1.29 2.47
CA ASN A 122 -25.20 -0.47 2.85
C ASN A 122 -26.54 -1.08 2.37
N GLY A 123 -26.51 -2.11 1.53
CA GLY A 123 -27.69 -2.81 1.02
C GLY A 123 -28.57 -1.95 0.11
N THR A 124 -28.07 -0.81 -0.38
CA THR A 124 -28.85 0.12 -1.21
C THR A 124 -29.14 -0.49 -2.58
N ALA A 125 -28.15 -1.13 -3.21
CA ALA A 125 -28.36 -1.83 -4.49
C ALA A 125 -29.31 -3.02 -4.33
N VAL A 126 -29.15 -3.81 -3.26
CA VAL A 126 -30.03 -4.93 -2.91
C VAL A 126 -31.50 -4.49 -2.86
N LYS A 127 -31.80 -3.39 -2.16
CA LYS A 127 -33.16 -2.85 -2.08
C LYS A 127 -33.73 -2.39 -3.42
N GLN A 128 -32.91 -1.79 -4.29
CA GLN A 128 -33.35 -1.37 -5.62
C GLN A 128 -33.65 -2.56 -6.54
N VAL A 129 -32.79 -3.59 -6.50
CA VAL A 129 -32.99 -4.82 -7.26
C VAL A 129 -34.24 -5.57 -6.77
N GLN A 130 -34.45 -5.66 -5.46
CA GLN A 130 -35.68 -6.22 -4.89
C GLN A 130 -36.93 -5.44 -5.33
N GLY A 131 -36.85 -4.11 -5.41
CA GLY A 131 -37.92 -3.28 -5.95
C GLY A 131 -38.22 -3.57 -7.43
N ALA A 132 -37.19 -3.75 -8.24
CA ALA A 132 -37.34 -4.13 -9.65
C ALA A 132 -37.93 -5.53 -9.81
N ASN A 133 -37.47 -6.51 -9.02
CA ASN A 133 -38.00 -7.87 -9.00
C ASN A 133 -39.47 -7.87 -8.58
N ALA A 134 -39.86 -7.09 -7.57
CA ALA A 134 -41.27 -6.97 -7.16
C ALA A 134 -42.18 -6.42 -8.27
N ILE A 135 -41.66 -5.53 -9.13
CA ILE A 135 -42.39 -5.06 -10.31
C ILE A 135 -42.56 -6.19 -11.33
N VAL A 136 -41.49 -6.95 -11.59
CA VAL A 136 -41.50 -8.12 -12.49
C VAL A 136 -42.49 -9.19 -11.98
N ASP A 137 -42.52 -9.44 -10.67
CA ASP A 137 -43.45 -10.35 -10.02
C ASP A 137 -44.91 -9.89 -10.17
N ALA A 138 -45.16 -8.59 -9.95
CA ALA A 138 -46.49 -8.02 -10.11
C ALA A 138 -46.99 -8.11 -11.56
N MET A 139 -46.10 -7.91 -12.55
CA MET A 139 -46.45 -8.07 -13.96
C MET A 139 -46.71 -9.54 -14.31
N SER A 140 -45.86 -10.46 -13.83
CA SER A 140 -46.01 -11.90 -14.01
C SER A 140 -47.32 -12.41 -13.43
N ALA A 141 -47.66 -12.03 -12.19
CA ALA A 141 -48.91 -12.39 -11.54
C ALA A 141 -50.15 -11.86 -12.29
N LYS A 142 -50.05 -10.65 -12.88
CA LYS A 142 -51.13 -10.06 -13.69
C LYS A 142 -51.33 -10.81 -15.00
N ILE A 143 -50.26 -11.29 -15.63
CA ILE A 143 -50.34 -12.10 -16.86
C ILE A 143 -50.94 -13.48 -16.54
N MET A 144 -50.44 -14.14 -15.48
CA MET A 144 -50.99 -15.42 -15.02
C MET A 144 -52.50 -15.34 -14.75
N LYS A 145 -52.96 -14.29 -14.05
CA LYS A 145 -54.38 -14.09 -13.73
C LYS A 145 -55.26 -13.80 -14.95
N LYS A 146 -54.72 -13.19 -16.01
CA LYS A 146 -55.49 -12.75 -17.18
C LYS A 146 -55.53 -13.74 -18.33
N HIS A 147 -54.51 -14.57 -18.50
CA HIS A 147 -54.36 -15.41 -19.68
C HIS A 147 -54.15 -16.90 -19.36
N ASP A 148 -53.94 -17.28 -18.10
CA ASP A 148 -53.52 -18.63 -17.67
C ASP A 148 -52.53 -19.31 -18.64
N PRO A 149 -51.46 -18.61 -19.06
CA PRO A 149 -50.52 -19.18 -20.00
C PRO A 149 -49.75 -20.32 -19.32
N GLY A 150 -49.59 -21.46 -20.00
CA GLY A 150 -48.74 -22.54 -19.51
C GLY A 150 -47.29 -22.07 -19.31
N MET A 151 -46.51 -22.75 -18.45
CA MET A 151 -45.14 -22.36 -18.08
C MET A 151 -44.12 -22.24 -19.24
N SER A 152 -44.52 -22.63 -20.47
CA SER A 152 -43.70 -22.48 -21.69
C SER A 152 -44.02 -21.22 -22.49
N ASP A 153 -44.90 -20.34 -22.00
CA ASP A 153 -45.21 -19.07 -22.66
C ASP A 153 -43.97 -18.16 -22.73
N PRO A 154 -43.61 -17.64 -23.93
CA PRO A 154 -42.42 -16.81 -24.10
C PRO A 154 -42.43 -15.53 -23.28
N GLN A 155 -43.59 -14.89 -23.07
CA GLN A 155 -43.68 -13.63 -22.33
C GLN A 155 -43.47 -13.86 -20.83
N LEU A 156 -44.06 -14.92 -20.29
CA LEU A 156 -43.82 -15.33 -18.90
C LEU A 156 -42.37 -15.76 -18.66
N ARG A 157 -41.77 -16.52 -19.58
CA ARG A 157 -40.35 -16.92 -19.53
C ARG A 157 -39.41 -15.72 -19.59
N GLN A 158 -39.72 -14.70 -20.39
CA GLN A 158 -38.94 -13.47 -20.46
C GLN A 158 -38.96 -12.70 -19.14
N LEU A 159 -40.11 -12.63 -18.47
CA LEU A 159 -40.23 -11.99 -17.15
C LEU A 159 -39.45 -12.75 -16.07
N ILE A 160 -39.55 -14.07 -16.03
CA ILE A 160 -38.77 -14.90 -15.09
C ILE A 160 -37.26 -14.70 -15.31
N ALA A 161 -36.81 -14.63 -16.56
CA ALA A 161 -35.41 -14.38 -16.88
C ALA A 161 -34.94 -12.95 -16.58
N ALA A 162 -35.88 -11.99 -16.45
CA ALA A 162 -35.57 -10.62 -16.05
C ALA A 162 -35.38 -10.46 -14.54
N HIS A 163 -35.65 -11.50 -13.74
CA HIS A 163 -35.39 -11.50 -12.31
C HIS A 163 -33.88 -11.49 -12.06
N ILE A 164 -33.40 -10.50 -11.32
CA ILE A 164 -31.98 -10.35 -11.01
C ILE A 164 -31.73 -10.94 -9.63
N ASP A 165 -30.75 -11.82 -9.50
CA ASP A 165 -30.24 -12.23 -8.19
C ASP A 165 -29.35 -11.10 -7.64
N ASP A 166 -29.89 -10.36 -6.68
CA ASP A 166 -29.32 -9.14 -6.13
C ASP A 166 -27.96 -9.36 -5.47
N ASP A 167 -27.83 -10.43 -4.69
CA ASP A 167 -26.60 -10.81 -4.00
C ASP A 167 -25.50 -11.25 -4.98
N SER A 168 -25.81 -12.11 -5.96
CA SER A 168 -24.82 -12.54 -6.95
C SER A 168 -24.38 -11.40 -7.86
N PHE A 169 -25.30 -10.52 -8.26
CA PHE A 169 -24.96 -9.39 -9.12
C PHE A 169 -23.97 -8.44 -8.46
N CYS A 170 -24.22 -8.05 -7.20
CA CYS A 170 -23.33 -7.14 -6.48
C CYS A 170 -21.96 -7.78 -6.22
N ARG A 171 -21.92 -9.06 -5.84
CA ARG A 171 -20.66 -9.79 -5.64
C ARG A 171 -19.83 -9.90 -6.92
N TYR A 172 -20.48 -10.11 -8.06
CA TYR A 172 -19.81 -10.19 -9.35
C TYR A 172 -19.10 -8.88 -9.71
N ILE A 173 -19.75 -7.73 -9.49
CA ILE A 173 -19.15 -6.41 -9.74
C ILE A 173 -17.92 -6.19 -8.86
N ILE A 174 -18.04 -6.43 -7.55
CA ILE A 174 -16.91 -6.29 -6.61
C ILE A 174 -15.75 -7.21 -7.01
N GLN A 175 -16.07 -8.45 -7.42
CA GLN A 175 -15.06 -9.42 -7.86
C GLN A 175 -14.33 -8.96 -9.12
N GLN A 176 -15.04 -8.36 -10.07
CA GLN A 176 -14.43 -7.86 -11.30
C GLN A 176 -13.46 -6.71 -11.00
N ASP A 177 -13.84 -5.80 -10.12
CA ASP A 177 -13.02 -4.64 -9.77
C ASP A 177 -11.75 -5.06 -9.00
N ILE A 178 -11.86 -5.95 -8.00
CA ILE A 178 -10.67 -6.43 -7.29
C ILE A 178 -9.73 -7.26 -8.18
N ASN A 179 -10.28 -8.06 -9.10
CA ASN A 179 -9.47 -8.85 -10.04
C ASN A 179 -8.67 -7.95 -10.98
N THR A 180 -9.26 -6.84 -11.43
CA THR A 180 -8.58 -5.88 -12.31
C THR A 180 -7.38 -5.26 -11.59
N ILE A 181 -7.60 -4.75 -10.37
CA ILE A 181 -6.54 -4.15 -9.56
C ILE A 181 -5.44 -5.18 -9.25
N ALA A 182 -5.80 -6.42 -8.91
CA ALA A 182 -4.82 -7.46 -8.60
C ALA A 182 -3.96 -7.85 -9.81
N LEU A 183 -4.53 -7.84 -11.02
CA LEU A 183 -3.79 -8.09 -12.26
C LEU A 183 -2.80 -6.96 -12.54
N ASP A 184 -3.24 -5.71 -12.43
CA ASP A 184 -2.40 -4.54 -12.69
C ASP A 184 -1.23 -4.46 -11.70
N LEU A 185 -1.49 -4.72 -10.42
CA LEU A 185 -0.43 -4.83 -9.41
C LEU A 185 0.55 -5.96 -9.77
N ARG A 186 0.05 -7.15 -10.12
CA ARG A 186 0.92 -8.26 -10.53
C ARG A 186 1.77 -7.92 -11.74
N GLU A 187 1.24 -7.18 -12.71
CA GLU A 187 1.99 -6.71 -13.87
C GLU A 187 3.06 -5.67 -13.50
N ALA A 188 2.74 -4.72 -12.62
CA ALA A 188 3.69 -3.74 -12.11
C ALA A 188 4.87 -4.41 -11.39
N HIS A 189 4.61 -5.50 -10.67
CA HIS A 189 5.65 -6.30 -10.01
C HIS A 189 6.22 -7.42 -10.88
N ARG A 190 5.86 -7.56 -12.17
CA ARG A 190 6.27 -8.72 -12.99
C ARG A 190 7.79 -8.85 -13.15
N ASP A 191 8.48 -7.72 -13.19
CA ASP A 191 9.94 -7.64 -13.36
C ASP A 191 10.70 -7.44 -12.03
N ASP A 192 10.01 -7.43 -10.90
CA ASP A 192 10.65 -7.30 -9.60
C ASP A 192 11.57 -8.50 -9.31
N PHE A 193 12.68 -8.21 -8.64
CA PHE A 193 13.76 -9.16 -8.40
C PHE A 193 13.32 -10.47 -7.70
N PHE A 194 12.25 -10.39 -6.91
CA PHE A 194 11.66 -11.49 -6.13
C PHE A 194 10.46 -12.15 -6.80
N SER A 195 9.99 -11.62 -7.93
CA SER A 195 8.87 -12.17 -8.68
C SER A 195 9.22 -13.56 -9.18
N VAL A 196 8.31 -14.50 -8.97
CA VAL A 196 8.47 -15.85 -9.51
C VAL A 196 8.34 -15.73 -11.03
N PRO A 197 9.39 -16.05 -11.82
CA PRO A 197 9.29 -16.01 -13.27
C PRO A 197 8.15 -16.92 -13.72
N GLU A 198 7.40 -16.52 -14.75
CA GLU A 198 6.35 -17.38 -15.35
C GLU A 198 6.92 -18.72 -15.83
N ASP A 199 8.19 -18.72 -16.24
CA ASP A 199 8.94 -19.94 -16.43
C ASP A 199 9.28 -20.56 -15.07
N ASN A 200 8.58 -21.65 -14.75
CA ASN A 200 8.81 -22.49 -13.58
C ASN A 200 10.31 -22.47 -13.21
N PRO A 201 10.70 -21.93 -12.04
CA PRO A 201 12.10 -21.79 -11.67
C PRO A 201 12.85 -23.15 -11.70
N LEU A 202 12.13 -24.26 -11.54
CA LEU A 202 12.66 -25.62 -11.73
C LEU A 202 13.03 -25.92 -13.18
N LYS A 203 12.32 -25.39 -14.18
CA LYS A 203 12.63 -25.60 -15.61
C LYS A 203 13.93 -24.89 -16.01
N GLY A 204 14.14 -23.67 -15.50
CA GLY A 204 15.41 -22.96 -15.64
C GLY A 204 16.56 -23.65 -14.90
N PHE A 205 16.29 -24.21 -13.70
CA PHE A 205 17.25 -25.01 -12.94
C PHE A 205 17.59 -26.32 -13.67
N LEU A 206 16.59 -27.04 -14.19
CA LEU A 206 16.76 -28.28 -14.94
C LEU A 206 17.51 -28.06 -16.25
N GLN A 207 17.24 -26.97 -16.99
CA GLN A 207 18.05 -26.60 -18.16
C GLN A 207 19.50 -26.32 -17.79
N VAL A 208 19.75 -25.60 -16.70
CA VAL A 208 21.13 -25.32 -16.25
C VAL A 208 21.81 -26.60 -15.76
N VAL A 209 21.09 -27.49 -15.09
CA VAL A 209 21.59 -28.82 -14.68
C VAL A 209 21.91 -29.67 -15.91
N ASP A 210 21.04 -29.74 -16.91
CA ASP A 210 21.29 -30.47 -18.17
C ASP A 210 22.45 -29.87 -18.98
N GLU A 211 22.57 -28.54 -19.02
CA GLU A 211 23.68 -27.83 -19.68
C GLU A 211 25.01 -27.97 -18.93
N THR A 212 24.99 -28.27 -17.63
CA THR A 212 26.18 -28.47 -16.78
C THR A 212 26.49 -29.94 -16.51
N ALA A 213 25.63 -30.87 -16.93
CA ALA A 213 25.80 -32.33 -16.80
C ALA A 213 26.84 -32.92 -17.78
N SER A 214 27.92 -32.19 -18.07
CA SER A 214 29.11 -32.76 -18.72
C SER A 214 30.20 -33.01 -17.67
N GLU A 215 30.37 -34.30 -17.36
CA GLU A 215 31.47 -35.06 -16.71
C GLU A 215 32.22 -34.51 -15.46
N ASP A 216 32.00 -33.28 -14.98
CA ASP A 216 32.64 -32.72 -13.76
C ASP A 216 31.65 -31.86 -12.92
N SER A 217 30.48 -32.42 -12.63
CA SER A 217 29.34 -31.72 -12.01
C SER A 217 29.58 -31.39 -10.53
N ASP A 218 30.18 -30.22 -10.27
CA ASP A 218 30.22 -29.60 -8.94
C ASP A 218 28.89 -28.85 -8.67
N PRO A 219 28.04 -29.28 -7.72
CA PRO A 219 26.73 -28.66 -7.46
C PRO A 219 26.83 -27.16 -7.10
N ASP A 220 27.99 -26.73 -6.58
CA ASP A 220 28.28 -25.34 -6.31
C ASP A 220 28.35 -24.52 -7.60
N LYS A 221 28.91 -25.07 -8.69
CA LYS A 221 29.00 -24.37 -9.98
C LYS A 221 27.63 -24.21 -10.64
N ALA A 222 26.76 -25.22 -10.55
CA ALA A 222 25.39 -25.14 -11.07
C ALA A 222 24.56 -24.07 -10.34
N SER A 223 24.69 -24.02 -9.00
CA SER A 223 24.04 -23.00 -8.16
C SER A 223 24.53 -21.58 -8.48
N LEU A 224 25.85 -21.41 -8.68
CA LEU A 224 26.43 -20.11 -9.05
C LEU A 224 26.04 -19.69 -10.47
N ALA A 225 25.95 -20.62 -11.42
CA ALA A 225 25.48 -20.35 -12.78
C ALA A 225 24.01 -19.92 -12.80
N PHE A 226 23.16 -20.56 -11.97
CA PHE A 226 21.76 -20.18 -11.79
C PHE A 226 21.61 -18.76 -11.22
N ILE A 227 22.37 -18.44 -10.16
CA ILE A 227 22.39 -17.09 -9.58
C ILE A 227 22.85 -16.06 -10.61
N CYS A 228 23.91 -16.35 -11.37
CA CYS A 228 24.39 -15.44 -12.42
C CYS A 228 23.33 -15.21 -13.50
N LYS A 229 22.63 -16.26 -13.97
CA LYS A 229 21.54 -16.14 -14.95
C LYS A 229 20.41 -15.25 -14.43
N ARG A 230 20.05 -15.37 -13.14
CA ARG A 230 19.04 -14.53 -12.48
C ARG A 230 19.48 -13.08 -12.32
N LEU A 231 20.77 -12.84 -12.05
CA LEU A 231 21.38 -11.50 -12.02
C LEU A 231 21.62 -10.91 -13.43
N LYS A 232 21.22 -11.61 -14.51
CA LYS A 232 21.56 -11.29 -15.91
C LYS A 232 23.07 -11.15 -16.14
N LEU A 233 23.88 -11.84 -15.33
CA LEU A 233 25.34 -11.92 -15.43
C LEU A 233 25.75 -13.14 -16.26
N ASN A 234 26.71 -12.95 -17.16
CA ASN A 234 27.22 -14.05 -17.98
C ASN A 234 28.33 -14.82 -17.23
N PHE A 235 28.00 -15.99 -16.67
CA PHE A 235 28.94 -16.85 -15.92
C PHE A 235 30.20 -17.23 -16.72
N LYS A 236 30.12 -17.32 -18.05
CA LYS A 236 31.28 -17.64 -18.91
C LYS A 236 32.24 -16.45 -19.08
N LYS A 237 31.76 -15.22 -18.90
CA LYS A 237 32.57 -13.99 -19.01
C LYS A 237 33.23 -13.57 -17.70
N LEU A 238 32.83 -14.15 -16.57
CA LEU A 238 33.44 -13.91 -15.26
C LEU A 238 34.83 -14.56 -15.17
N SER A 239 35.81 -13.79 -14.70
CA SER A 239 37.16 -14.25 -14.37
C SER A 239 37.15 -15.24 -13.19
N ALA A 240 38.26 -15.96 -13.01
CA ALA A 240 38.40 -16.93 -11.92
C ALA A 240 38.30 -16.26 -10.52
N GLU A 241 38.77 -15.02 -10.40
CA GLU A 241 38.70 -14.26 -9.15
C GLU A 241 37.28 -13.78 -8.83
N GLU A 242 36.55 -13.29 -9.84
CA GLU A 242 35.15 -12.86 -9.67
C GLU A 242 34.25 -14.05 -9.32
N LYS A 243 34.47 -15.22 -9.93
CA LYS A 243 33.75 -16.45 -9.55
C LYS A 243 34.01 -16.84 -8.10
N LYS A 244 35.24 -16.67 -7.62
CA LYS A 244 35.62 -16.94 -6.22
C LYS A 244 34.97 -15.95 -5.25
N TRP A 245 34.87 -14.68 -5.64
CA TRP A 245 34.14 -13.66 -4.88
C TRP A 245 32.64 -13.93 -4.84
N LEU A 246 32.05 -14.29 -5.99
CA LEU A 246 30.63 -14.62 -6.09
C LEU A 246 30.29 -15.84 -5.22
N LYS A 247 31.17 -16.84 -5.17
CA LYS A 247 31.06 -17.97 -4.23
C LYS A 247 31.09 -17.52 -2.76
N LYS A 248 32.07 -16.69 -2.38
CA LYS A 248 32.16 -16.15 -1.00
C LYS A 248 30.97 -15.28 -0.59
N ILE A 249 30.39 -14.53 -1.54
CA ILE A 249 29.21 -13.71 -1.30
C ILE A 249 27.97 -14.60 -1.16
N ALA A 250 27.84 -15.60 -2.04
CA ALA A 250 26.74 -16.57 -1.99
C ALA A 250 26.74 -17.38 -0.69
N GLU A 251 27.91 -17.80 -0.19
CA GLU A 251 28.08 -18.48 1.11
C GLU A 251 27.68 -17.61 2.32
N LYS A 252 27.69 -16.28 2.18
CA LYS A 252 27.24 -15.34 3.22
C LYS A 252 25.72 -15.12 3.20
N SER A 253 25.03 -15.53 2.14
CA SER A 253 23.57 -15.47 2.05
C SER A 253 22.93 -16.59 2.88
N ASP A 254 21.89 -16.26 3.66
CA ASP A 254 21.14 -17.25 4.43
C ASP A 254 20.39 -18.27 3.56
N LEU A 255 20.31 -18.05 2.23
CA LEU A 255 19.68 -18.95 1.27
C LEU A 255 20.51 -20.20 0.93
N LEU A 256 21.84 -20.18 1.17
CA LEU A 256 22.75 -21.30 0.90
C LEU A 256 23.31 -21.94 2.18
N LYS A 257 22.95 -21.43 3.37
CA LYS A 257 23.24 -22.12 4.63
C LYS A 257 22.42 -23.39 4.69
N ASN A 258 23.09 -24.52 4.42
CA ASN A 258 22.54 -25.86 4.53
C ASN A 258 21.80 -26.02 5.89
N PRO A 259 20.46 -26.21 5.91
CA PRO A 259 19.70 -26.32 7.15
C PRO A 259 19.86 -27.74 7.69
N ASN A 260 20.99 -28.02 8.34
CA ASN A 260 21.16 -29.23 9.13
C ASN A 260 21.53 -28.87 10.58
N PRO A 261 20.57 -28.38 11.38
CA PRO A 261 20.75 -28.39 12.82
C PRO A 261 20.56 -29.83 13.31
N ARG A 262 21.67 -30.53 13.53
CA ARG A 262 21.70 -31.72 14.40
C ARG A 262 21.13 -31.31 15.76
N ARG A 263 19.85 -31.59 15.99
CA ARG A 263 19.22 -31.48 17.31
C ARG A 263 19.89 -32.52 18.22
N GLY A 264 20.89 -32.06 18.97
CA GLY A 264 21.42 -32.79 20.11
C GLY A 264 20.31 -32.96 21.14
N ARG A 265 20.01 -34.22 21.46
CA ARG A 265 19.41 -34.61 22.73
C ARG A 265 20.21 -33.98 23.87
N LYS A 266 19.54 -33.23 24.73
CA LYS A 266 19.66 -33.29 26.19
C LYS A 266 18.38 -32.75 26.80
#